data_AF-A0A1F7LZ89-F1
#
_entry.id   AF-A0A1F7LZ89-F1
#
_cell.length_a   1.000
_cell.length_b   1.000
_cell.length_c   1.000
_cell.angle_alpha   90.00
_cell.angle_beta   90.00
_cell.angle_gamma   90.00
#
_symmetry.space_group_name_H-M   'P 1'
#
loop_
_entity.id
_entity.type
_entity.pdbx_description
1 polymer ?
#
loop_
_entity_poly.entity_id
_entity_poly.type
_entity_poly.pdbx_seq_one_letter_code
_entity_poly.pdbx_strand_id
1 'polypeptide(L)'
;MLALLSLPDVALAQQKARTVDDLAKMYDVASCKQCHAKVYEEWEKSTHARSLIGTGRTIGGFQGMIRAGLMGAFTKSGVKDVGDVKVEHLAQCFKCHLPQISDATDEVARELVKAYLDADRATLGKVNVNCLVCHNTKAILHKWQDGEPEKGVVYGSKDGPHPDKYPAMKNSVVMKEAAMCGQCHGTGPNFEFPQPSQCATAYGSYLHAYIPAGGTETCQDCHMKKDGKGHLMPAYRDPDMAKRAVDVDVEARGYKFLLKAGDSIPTAVVTVKITNKAGHRIPDG
;
A
#
# COMPACT_ATOMS: atom_id res chain seq x y z
N MET A 1 -6.54 -49.82 -33.44
CA MET A 1 -6.83 -49.86 -32.00
C MET A 1 -5.71 -49.12 -31.28
N LEU A 2 -5.83 -47.81 -31.13
CA LEU A 2 -4.92 -47.01 -30.29
C LEU A 2 -5.84 -46.05 -29.52
N ALA A 3 -6.17 -46.45 -28.30
CA ALA A 3 -6.98 -45.64 -27.40
C ALA A 3 -6.10 -44.50 -26.87
N LEU A 4 -6.35 -43.26 -27.32
CA LEU A 4 -5.89 -42.08 -26.61
C LEU A 4 -6.71 -41.97 -25.33
N LEU A 5 -6.10 -42.35 -24.21
CA LEU A 5 -6.57 -42.00 -22.87
C LEU A 5 -6.33 -40.52 -22.65
N SER A 6 -7.37 -39.71 -22.89
CA SER A 6 -7.45 -38.34 -22.38
C SER A 6 -7.62 -38.40 -20.86
N LEU A 7 -6.55 -38.14 -20.12
CA LEU A 7 -6.64 -37.82 -18.69
C LEU A 7 -7.31 -36.44 -18.55
N PRO A 8 -8.36 -36.30 -17.71
CA PRO A 8 -8.89 -34.98 -17.41
C PRO A 8 -7.88 -34.22 -16.55
N ASP A 9 -7.47 -33.05 -17.05
CA ASP A 9 -6.86 -32.00 -16.23
C ASP A 9 -7.83 -31.59 -15.13
N VAL A 10 -7.76 -32.26 -13.99
CA VAL A 10 -8.34 -31.74 -12.75
C VAL A 10 -7.33 -30.74 -12.22
N ALA A 11 -7.35 -29.53 -12.81
CA ALA A 11 -6.84 -28.36 -12.13
C ALA A 11 -7.64 -28.22 -10.82
N LEU A 12 -7.05 -28.66 -9.71
CA LEU A 12 -7.53 -28.37 -8.36
C LEU A 12 -7.49 -26.85 -8.21
N ALA A 13 -8.61 -26.20 -8.56
CA ALA A 13 -8.82 -24.79 -8.31
C ALA A 13 -8.55 -24.56 -6.81
N GLN A 14 -7.55 -23.74 -6.51
CA GLN A 14 -7.17 -23.45 -5.13
C GLN A 14 -8.41 -22.92 -4.40
N GLN A 15 -8.78 -23.59 -3.31
CA GLN A 15 -9.97 -23.24 -2.55
C GLN A 15 -9.82 -21.82 -2.01
N LYS A 16 -10.71 -20.92 -2.44
CA LYS A 16 -10.75 -19.53 -1.98
C LYS A 16 -11.16 -19.47 -0.51
N ALA A 17 -10.61 -18.50 0.22
CA ALA A 17 -11.01 -18.20 1.60
C ALA A 17 -12.48 -17.79 1.67
N ARG A 18 -13.23 -18.33 2.64
CA ARG A 18 -14.65 -18.01 2.85
C ARG A 18 -14.88 -17.12 4.07
N THR A 19 -13.89 -17.01 4.95
CA THR A 19 -13.88 -16.13 6.12
C THR A 19 -12.57 -15.33 6.19
N VAL A 20 -12.55 -14.25 6.96
CA VAL A 20 -11.33 -13.48 7.26
C VAL A 20 -10.29 -14.36 7.95
N ASP A 21 -10.71 -15.30 8.80
CA ASP A 21 -9.81 -16.26 9.46
C ASP A 21 -9.15 -17.23 8.47
N ASP A 22 -9.90 -17.72 7.47
CA ASP A 22 -9.34 -18.55 6.40
C ASP A 22 -8.27 -17.77 5.61
N LEU A 23 -8.57 -16.52 5.27
CA LEU A 23 -7.64 -15.67 4.52
C LEU A 23 -6.38 -15.34 5.35
N ALA A 24 -6.55 -15.05 6.64
CA ALA A 24 -5.44 -14.84 7.57
C ALA A 24 -4.55 -16.08 7.65
N LYS A 25 -5.14 -17.28 7.70
CA LYS A 25 -4.40 -18.55 7.72
C LYS A 25 -3.63 -18.80 6.42
N MET A 26 -4.23 -18.49 5.26
CA MET A 26 -3.55 -18.60 3.96
C MET A 26 -2.32 -17.70 3.88
N TYR A 27 -2.36 -16.55 4.56
CA TYR A 27 -1.32 -15.53 4.55
C TYR A 27 -0.57 -15.43 5.89
N ASP A 28 -0.58 -16.49 6.70
CA ASP A 28 0.09 -16.47 8.00
C ASP A 28 1.61 -16.25 7.86
N VAL A 29 2.17 -15.38 8.68
CA VAL A 29 3.60 -15.05 8.68
C VAL A 29 4.24 -15.24 10.06
N ALA A 30 3.54 -15.90 11.00
CA ALA A 30 4.04 -16.10 12.36
C ALA A 30 5.38 -16.86 12.39
N SER A 31 5.56 -17.86 11.51
CA SER A 31 6.82 -18.61 11.42
C SER A 31 8.00 -17.76 10.93
N CYS A 32 7.75 -16.70 10.15
CA CYS A 32 8.80 -15.80 9.65
C CYS A 32 9.59 -15.15 10.80
N LYS A 33 8.93 -14.86 11.93
CA LYS A 33 9.56 -14.25 13.12
C LYS A 33 10.69 -15.12 13.70
N GLN A 34 10.63 -16.44 13.53
CA GLN A 34 11.61 -17.37 14.11
C GLN A 34 13.01 -17.19 13.52
N CYS A 35 13.10 -16.85 12.22
CA CYS A 35 14.37 -16.61 11.52
C CYS A 35 14.60 -15.14 11.16
N HIS A 36 13.54 -14.32 11.07
CA HIS A 36 13.59 -12.92 10.66
C HIS A 36 13.04 -11.97 11.75
N ALA A 37 13.39 -12.20 13.02
CA ALA A 37 12.82 -11.49 14.16
C ALA A 37 12.88 -9.96 14.03
N LYS A 38 14.03 -9.40 13.64
CA LYS A 38 14.21 -7.95 13.45
C LYS A 38 13.26 -7.39 12.38
N VAL A 39 13.22 -8.03 11.21
CA VAL A 39 12.38 -7.63 10.08
C VAL A 39 10.90 -7.71 10.45
N TYR A 40 10.52 -8.78 11.15
CA TYR A 40 9.15 -8.97 11.64
C TYR A 40 8.76 -7.85 12.61
N GLU A 41 9.61 -7.52 13.57
CA GLU A 41 9.35 -6.46 14.56
C GLU A 41 9.23 -5.07 13.91
N GLU A 42 10.09 -4.77 12.92
CA GLU A 42 9.99 -3.55 12.12
C GLU A 42 8.65 -3.48 11.37
N TRP A 43 8.30 -4.56 10.67
CA TRP A 43 7.05 -4.65 9.91
C TRP A 43 5.82 -4.54 10.81
N GLU A 44 5.77 -5.24 11.95
CA GLU A 44 4.63 -5.27 12.86
C GLU A 44 4.26 -3.87 13.37
N LYS A 45 5.26 -2.98 13.50
CA LYS A 45 5.07 -1.57 13.90
C LYS A 45 4.69 -0.65 12.73
N SER A 46 4.83 -1.11 11.48
CA SER A 46 4.56 -0.32 10.28
C SER A 46 3.08 -0.01 10.07
N THR A 47 2.79 0.85 9.09
CA THR A 47 1.41 1.06 8.61
C THR A 47 0.94 -0.10 7.72
N HIS A 48 1.86 -0.84 7.08
CA HIS A 48 1.52 -2.00 6.25
C HIS A 48 0.90 -3.14 7.06
N ALA A 49 1.46 -3.45 8.25
CA ALA A 49 0.88 -4.41 9.20
C ALA A 49 -0.51 -4.00 9.73
N ARG A 50 -0.89 -2.74 9.53
CA ARG A 50 -2.17 -2.18 9.93
C ARG A 50 -2.92 -1.60 8.73
N SER A 51 -2.71 -2.12 7.52
CA SER A 51 -3.19 -1.52 6.28
C SER A 51 -4.71 -1.26 6.26
N LEU A 52 -5.51 -2.09 6.93
CA LEU A 52 -6.96 -1.92 7.02
C LEU A 52 -7.42 -0.93 8.11
N ILE A 53 -6.58 -0.66 9.11
CA ILE A 53 -6.89 0.17 10.29
C ILE A 53 -6.26 1.57 10.17
N GLY A 54 -5.06 1.61 9.60
CA GLY A 54 -4.21 2.78 9.45
C GLY A 54 -3.84 3.48 10.75
N THR A 55 -3.61 4.78 10.66
CA THR A 55 -3.16 5.63 11.79
C THR A 55 -4.24 6.61 12.27
N GLY A 56 -5.51 6.38 11.93
CA GLY A 56 -6.66 7.13 12.46
C GLY A 56 -7.78 7.43 11.47
N ARG A 57 -7.48 7.63 10.18
CA ARG A 57 -8.51 7.97 9.17
C ARG A 57 -8.93 6.81 8.27
N THR A 58 -8.15 5.73 8.19
CA THR A 58 -8.41 4.64 7.24
C THR A 58 -9.76 3.99 7.44
N ILE A 59 -10.12 3.60 8.68
CA ILE A 59 -11.45 3.05 8.98
C ILE A 59 -12.55 4.03 8.56
N GLY A 60 -12.42 5.32 8.90
CA GLY A 60 -13.38 6.35 8.49
C GLY A 60 -13.50 6.52 6.98
N GLY A 61 -12.38 6.43 6.24
CA GLY A 61 -12.35 6.46 4.78
C GLY A 61 -13.10 5.28 4.16
N PHE A 62 -12.88 4.07 4.67
CA PHE A 62 -13.63 2.88 4.26
C PHE A 62 -15.12 2.98 4.61
N GLN A 63 -15.45 3.45 5.82
CA GLN A 63 -16.84 3.70 6.22
C GLN A 63 -17.53 4.72 5.31
N GLY A 64 -16.84 5.79 4.93
CA GLY A 64 -17.33 6.78 3.96
C GLY A 64 -17.56 6.17 2.58
N MET A 65 -16.60 5.39 2.08
CA MET A 65 -16.72 4.68 0.80
C MET A 65 -17.90 3.69 0.81
N ILE A 66 -18.10 2.95 1.90
CA ILE A 66 -19.19 1.99 2.05
C ILE A 66 -20.54 2.71 2.14
N ARG A 67 -20.70 3.64 3.09
CA ARG A 67 -21.99 4.27 3.40
C ARG A 67 -22.40 5.30 2.36
N ALA A 68 -21.50 6.21 2.00
CA ALA A 68 -21.79 7.30 1.07
C ALA A 68 -21.56 6.89 -0.39
N GLY A 69 -20.63 5.97 -0.65
CA GLY A 69 -20.33 5.46 -1.98
C GLY A 69 -21.21 4.26 -2.35
N LEU A 70 -20.81 3.05 -1.95
CA LEU A 70 -21.43 1.79 -2.36
C LEU A 70 -22.94 1.74 -2.06
N MET A 71 -23.33 2.07 -0.83
CA MET A 71 -24.74 2.07 -0.39
C MET A 71 -25.49 3.39 -0.70
N GLY A 72 -24.86 4.30 -1.43
CA GLY A 72 -25.39 5.64 -1.68
C GLY A 72 -25.16 6.10 -3.11
N ALA A 73 -24.11 6.90 -3.33
CA ALA A 73 -23.83 7.57 -4.60
C ALA A 73 -23.64 6.62 -5.79
N PHE A 74 -23.16 5.40 -5.56
CA PHE A 74 -22.90 4.41 -6.61
C PHE A 74 -24.17 3.64 -6.99
N THR A 75 -25.19 4.37 -7.44
CA THR A 75 -26.55 3.85 -7.75
C THR A 75 -26.58 2.73 -8.78
N LYS A 76 -25.49 2.52 -9.53
CA LYS A 76 -25.33 1.45 -10.53
C LYS A 76 -24.46 0.28 -10.08
N SER A 77 -23.94 0.30 -8.84
CA SER A 77 -23.17 -0.80 -8.28
C SER A 77 -24.01 -2.04 -7.97
N GLY A 78 -25.32 -1.87 -7.78
CA GLY A 78 -26.21 -2.94 -7.34
C GLY A 78 -26.16 -3.21 -5.84
N VAL A 79 -25.32 -2.51 -5.08
CA VAL A 79 -25.22 -2.66 -3.62
C VAL A 79 -26.32 -1.85 -2.92
N LYS A 80 -27.21 -2.52 -2.20
CA LYS A 80 -28.22 -1.88 -1.33
C LYS A 80 -27.92 -2.12 0.13
N ASP A 81 -27.43 -3.31 0.46
CA ASP A 81 -26.98 -3.68 1.80
C ASP A 81 -25.71 -4.53 1.77
N VAL A 82 -25.25 -4.98 2.94
CA VAL A 82 -24.02 -5.75 3.09
C VAL A 82 -24.08 -7.06 2.28
N GLY A 83 -25.25 -7.69 2.13
CA GLY A 83 -25.45 -8.94 1.40
C GLY A 83 -25.14 -8.84 -0.10
N ASP A 84 -25.25 -7.65 -0.68
CA ASP A 84 -24.96 -7.40 -2.10
C ASP A 84 -23.47 -7.16 -2.37
N VAL A 85 -22.67 -7.00 -1.31
CA VAL A 85 -21.23 -6.73 -1.46
C VAL A 85 -20.52 -7.95 -2.03
N LYS A 86 -19.59 -7.67 -2.93
CA LYS A 86 -18.71 -8.60 -3.61
C LYS A 86 -17.28 -8.10 -3.56
N VAL A 87 -16.30 -8.97 -3.81
CA VAL A 87 -14.88 -8.60 -3.85
C VAL A 87 -14.63 -7.45 -4.85
N GLU A 88 -15.30 -7.48 -6.01
CA GLU A 88 -15.16 -6.45 -7.04
C GLU A 88 -15.52 -5.03 -6.55
N HIS A 89 -16.50 -4.90 -5.66
CA HIS A 89 -16.92 -3.61 -5.08
C HIS A 89 -15.84 -2.96 -4.22
N LEU A 90 -14.92 -3.77 -3.68
CA LEU A 90 -13.83 -3.31 -2.82
C LEU A 90 -12.50 -3.19 -3.56
N ALA A 91 -12.43 -3.64 -4.83
CA ALA A 91 -11.19 -3.77 -5.59
C ALA A 91 -10.40 -2.46 -5.68
N GLN A 92 -11.08 -1.32 -5.83
CA GLN A 92 -10.45 0.01 -5.88
C GLN A 92 -9.60 0.31 -4.63
N CYS A 93 -10.02 -0.15 -3.45
CA CYS A 93 -9.31 0.07 -2.19
C CYS A 93 -8.39 -1.10 -1.87
N PHE A 94 -8.86 -2.33 -2.09
CA PHE A 94 -8.17 -3.54 -1.71
C PHE A 94 -7.03 -3.91 -2.66
N LYS A 95 -6.95 -3.33 -3.86
CA LYS A 95 -5.73 -3.36 -4.69
C LYS A 95 -4.47 -3.03 -3.88
N CYS A 96 -4.59 -2.10 -2.93
CA CYS A 96 -3.48 -1.62 -2.11
C CYS A 96 -3.60 -2.02 -0.63
N HIS A 97 -4.80 -1.96 -0.06
CA HIS A 97 -4.99 -2.16 1.38
C HIS A 97 -5.08 -3.63 1.79
N LEU A 98 -5.52 -4.51 0.89
CA LEU A 98 -5.63 -5.95 1.11
C LEU A 98 -5.49 -6.72 -0.22
N PRO A 99 -4.31 -6.71 -0.86
CA PRO A 99 -4.16 -7.25 -2.21
C PRO A 99 -4.51 -8.74 -2.32
N GLN A 100 -4.39 -9.49 -1.23
CA GLN A 100 -4.75 -10.90 -1.14
C GLN A 100 -6.25 -11.20 -1.21
N ILE A 101 -7.13 -10.19 -1.24
CA ILE A 101 -8.59 -10.43 -1.35
C ILE A 101 -8.96 -11.19 -2.65
N SER A 102 -8.10 -11.19 -3.66
CA SER A 102 -8.29 -11.99 -4.89
C SER A 102 -8.49 -13.48 -4.61
N ASP A 103 -7.93 -13.96 -3.49
CA ASP A 103 -7.94 -15.36 -3.08
C ASP A 103 -9.11 -15.67 -2.15
N ALA A 104 -10.05 -14.74 -2.00
CA ALA A 104 -11.22 -14.86 -1.16
C ALA A 104 -12.52 -14.86 -2.00
N THR A 105 -13.59 -15.36 -1.39
CA THR A 105 -14.95 -15.29 -1.92
C THR A 105 -15.66 -14.01 -1.45
N ASP A 106 -16.85 -13.75 -1.99
CA ASP A 106 -17.65 -12.58 -1.63
C ASP A 106 -18.05 -12.58 -0.15
N GLU A 107 -18.16 -13.75 0.49
CA GLU A 107 -18.40 -13.86 1.94
C GLU A 107 -17.37 -13.08 2.78
N VAL A 108 -16.08 -13.11 2.40
CA VAL A 108 -15.03 -12.35 3.08
C VAL A 108 -15.21 -10.84 2.86
N ALA A 109 -15.61 -10.42 1.66
CA ALA A 109 -15.88 -9.02 1.38
C ALA A 109 -17.02 -8.48 2.26
N ARG A 110 -18.08 -9.28 2.47
CA ARG A 110 -19.21 -8.94 3.35
C ARG A 110 -18.79 -8.90 4.80
N GLU A 111 -17.98 -9.85 5.26
CA GLU A 111 -17.43 -9.88 6.61
C GLU A 111 -16.58 -8.63 6.89
N LEU A 112 -15.71 -8.25 5.95
CA LEU A 112 -14.89 -7.03 6.07
C LEU A 112 -15.72 -5.74 6.04
N VAL A 113 -16.74 -5.65 5.18
CA VAL A 113 -17.65 -4.50 5.17
C VAL A 113 -18.39 -4.38 6.51
N LYS A 114 -18.88 -5.50 7.04
CA LYS A 114 -19.51 -5.51 8.37
C LYS A 114 -18.51 -5.05 9.45
N ALA A 115 -17.29 -5.59 9.44
CA ALA A 115 -16.25 -5.19 10.38
C ALA A 115 -15.94 -3.68 10.30
N TYR A 116 -15.92 -3.10 9.09
CA TYR A 116 -15.78 -1.64 8.94
C TYR A 116 -16.97 -0.85 9.50
N LEU A 117 -18.20 -1.29 9.23
CA LEU A 117 -19.41 -0.63 9.72
C LEU A 117 -19.51 -0.66 11.25
N ASP A 118 -19.07 -1.77 11.86
CA ASP A 118 -19.05 -2.00 13.30
C ASP A 118 -17.78 -1.45 13.98
N ALA A 119 -16.83 -0.93 13.21
CA ALA A 119 -15.50 -0.52 13.67
C ALA A 119 -14.75 -1.65 14.42
N ASP A 120 -14.96 -2.90 14.01
CA ASP A 120 -14.33 -4.09 14.58
C ASP A 120 -12.85 -4.19 14.15
N ARG A 121 -12.00 -3.58 14.97
CA ARG A 121 -10.54 -3.58 14.75
C ARG A 121 -9.92 -4.96 14.94
N ALA A 122 -10.54 -5.86 15.70
CA ALA A 122 -10.01 -7.19 15.93
C ALA A 122 -10.09 -8.01 14.63
N THR A 123 -11.24 -8.01 13.98
CA THR A 123 -11.41 -8.68 12.68
C THR A 123 -10.56 -8.02 11.59
N LEU A 124 -10.58 -6.69 11.48
CA LEU A 124 -9.76 -5.95 10.50
C LEU A 124 -8.25 -6.14 10.70
N GLY A 125 -7.81 -6.43 11.93
CA GLY A 125 -6.39 -6.61 12.26
C GLY A 125 -5.82 -7.98 11.89
N LYS A 126 -6.68 -8.97 11.58
CA LYS A 126 -6.27 -10.34 11.23
C LYS A 126 -5.59 -10.43 9.86
N VAL A 127 -5.91 -9.50 8.96
CA VAL A 127 -5.39 -9.47 7.59
C VAL A 127 -4.84 -8.09 7.26
N ASN A 128 -3.73 -8.05 6.54
CA ASN A 128 -2.97 -6.83 6.30
C ASN A 128 -1.98 -7.02 5.13
N VAL A 129 -1.23 -5.97 4.79
CA VAL A 129 -0.09 -6.09 3.87
C VAL A 129 1.09 -6.68 4.65
N ASN A 130 1.29 -7.99 4.52
CA ASN A 130 2.35 -8.73 5.22
C ASN A 130 3.47 -9.23 4.30
N CYS A 131 4.37 -10.05 4.88
CA CYS A 131 5.52 -10.61 4.21
C CYS A 131 5.14 -11.29 2.88
N LEU A 132 4.07 -12.08 2.84
CA LEU A 132 3.69 -12.85 1.65
C LEU A 132 3.06 -11.98 0.57
N VAL A 133 2.42 -10.88 0.95
CA VAL A 133 1.93 -9.91 -0.04
C VAL A 133 3.12 -9.34 -0.83
N CYS A 134 4.20 -8.95 -0.15
CA CYS A 134 5.38 -8.37 -0.80
C CYS A 134 6.34 -9.42 -1.38
N HIS A 135 6.62 -10.49 -0.65
CA HIS A 135 7.56 -11.55 -1.00
C HIS A 135 6.91 -12.72 -1.73
N ASN A 136 5.66 -12.61 -2.18
CA ASN A 136 5.06 -13.58 -3.09
C ASN A 136 4.07 -12.89 -4.05
N THR A 137 2.89 -12.47 -3.57
CA THR A 137 1.79 -11.99 -4.42
C THR A 137 2.17 -10.84 -5.35
N LYS A 138 2.97 -9.89 -4.86
CA LYS A 138 3.42 -8.71 -5.61
C LYS A 138 4.86 -8.78 -6.09
N ALA A 139 5.52 -9.93 -5.89
CA ALA A 139 6.94 -10.07 -6.20
C ALA A 139 7.24 -10.19 -7.70
N ILE A 140 6.23 -10.41 -8.54
CA ILE A 140 6.36 -10.52 -9.99
C ILE A 140 5.42 -9.52 -10.66
N LEU A 141 5.98 -8.66 -11.51
CA LEU A 141 5.24 -7.61 -12.23
C LEU A 141 4.91 -8.03 -13.67
N HIS A 142 5.91 -8.50 -14.42
CA HIS A 142 5.75 -8.85 -15.84
C HIS A 142 5.24 -10.28 -16.00
N LYS A 143 4.02 -10.55 -15.55
CA LYS A 143 3.47 -11.93 -15.48
C LYS A 143 3.47 -12.70 -16.80
N TRP A 144 3.41 -12.01 -17.93
CA TRP A 144 3.48 -12.65 -19.25
C TRP A 144 4.89 -13.09 -19.66
N GLN A 145 5.91 -12.52 -19.02
CA GLN A 145 7.32 -12.87 -19.22
C GLN A 145 7.83 -13.78 -18.10
N ASP A 146 7.52 -13.43 -16.85
CA ASP A 146 8.10 -14.02 -15.64
C ASP A 146 7.16 -15.05 -14.98
N GLY A 147 5.92 -15.18 -15.48
CA GLY A 147 4.89 -16.06 -14.93
C GLY A 147 4.12 -15.48 -13.74
N GLU A 148 3.22 -16.28 -13.19
CA GLU A 148 2.56 -15.96 -11.91
C GLU A 148 3.47 -16.30 -10.72
N PRO A 149 3.33 -15.62 -9.57
CA PRO A 149 4.04 -16.00 -8.35
C PRO A 149 3.81 -17.48 -7.99
N GLU A 150 4.89 -18.20 -7.75
CA GLU A 150 4.84 -19.63 -7.49
C GLU A 150 4.36 -19.93 -6.06
N LYS A 151 3.53 -20.97 -5.93
CA LYS A 151 3.10 -21.46 -4.62
C LYS A 151 4.28 -22.05 -3.86
N GLY A 152 4.40 -21.69 -2.58
CA GLY A 152 5.50 -22.19 -1.73
C GLY A 152 6.84 -21.50 -1.98
N VAL A 153 6.88 -20.44 -2.80
CA VAL A 153 8.10 -19.68 -3.07
C VAL A 153 8.02 -18.32 -2.40
N VAL A 154 9.11 -17.90 -1.76
CA VAL A 154 9.30 -16.52 -1.32
C VAL A 154 10.33 -15.82 -2.20
N TYR A 155 10.07 -14.59 -2.59
CA TYR A 155 10.91 -13.86 -3.51
C TYR A 155 11.77 -12.84 -2.78
N GLY A 156 13.00 -12.66 -3.25
CA GLY A 156 14.00 -11.80 -2.65
C GLY A 156 15.04 -11.37 -3.67
N SER A 157 16.29 -11.22 -3.23
CA SER A 157 17.44 -10.88 -4.08
C SER A 157 18.30 -12.08 -4.47
N LYS A 158 17.89 -13.30 -4.08
CA LYS A 158 18.67 -14.52 -4.24
C LYS A 158 17.77 -15.70 -4.59
N ASP A 159 18.35 -16.65 -5.32
CA ASP A 159 17.78 -17.97 -5.54
C ASP A 159 18.37 -18.98 -4.55
N GLY A 160 17.57 -19.97 -4.15
CA GLY A 160 18.06 -21.07 -3.34
C GLY A 160 16.98 -21.78 -2.53
N PRO A 161 17.39 -22.77 -1.71
CA PRO A 161 16.48 -23.38 -0.74
C PRO A 161 16.08 -22.38 0.34
N HIS A 162 14.86 -22.51 0.84
CA HIS A 162 14.35 -21.77 1.97
C HIS A 162 13.69 -22.76 2.95
N PRO A 163 13.83 -22.58 4.28
CA PRO A 163 13.27 -23.51 5.26
C PRO A 163 11.75 -23.35 5.44
N ASP A 164 11.17 -24.21 6.29
CA ASP A 164 9.77 -24.18 6.71
C ASP A 164 8.78 -24.48 5.56
N LYS A 165 7.58 -23.88 5.57
CA LYS A 165 6.52 -24.06 4.56
C LYS A 165 6.84 -23.47 3.18
N TYR A 166 7.96 -22.77 3.03
CA TYR A 166 8.41 -22.18 1.77
C TYR A 166 9.75 -22.81 1.38
N PRO A 167 9.76 -23.96 0.67
CA PRO A 167 10.99 -24.72 0.41
C PRO A 167 11.99 -24.00 -0.51
N ALA A 168 11.56 -22.94 -1.20
CA ALA A 168 12.40 -22.22 -2.15
C ALA A 168 12.28 -20.70 -2.01
N MET A 169 13.40 -20.03 -2.22
CA MET A 169 13.45 -18.60 -2.51
C MET A 169 13.92 -18.34 -3.92
N LYS A 170 13.37 -17.31 -4.56
CA LYS A 170 13.72 -16.91 -5.93
C LYS A 170 14.04 -15.42 -6.02
N ASN A 171 14.92 -15.06 -6.95
CA ASN A 171 15.20 -13.66 -7.23
C ASN A 171 14.00 -12.98 -7.91
N SER A 172 13.59 -11.83 -7.38
CA SER A 172 12.62 -10.93 -8.01
C SER A 172 13.34 -9.73 -8.60
N VAL A 173 13.18 -9.55 -9.91
CA VAL A 173 13.77 -8.42 -10.63
C VAL A 173 13.19 -7.08 -10.19
N VAL A 174 11.95 -7.05 -9.70
CA VAL A 174 11.25 -5.81 -9.32
C VAL A 174 11.48 -5.41 -7.87
N MET A 175 11.84 -6.34 -6.98
CA MET A 175 11.88 -6.08 -5.53
C MET A 175 12.88 -4.99 -5.09
N LYS A 176 13.91 -4.75 -5.90
CA LYS A 176 14.90 -3.67 -5.71
C LYS A 176 14.54 -2.35 -6.41
N GLU A 177 13.47 -2.35 -7.22
CA GLU A 177 13.06 -1.23 -8.06
C GLU A 177 11.88 -0.48 -7.45
N ALA A 178 11.80 0.83 -7.67
CA ALA A 178 10.68 1.66 -7.20
C ALA A 178 9.31 1.15 -7.71
N ALA A 179 9.29 0.47 -8.86
CA ALA A 179 8.11 -0.14 -9.45
C ALA A 179 7.43 -1.17 -8.51
N MET A 180 8.19 -1.81 -7.60
CA MET A 180 7.60 -2.71 -6.59
C MET A 180 6.60 -1.95 -5.72
N CYS A 181 7.02 -0.80 -5.20
CA CYS A 181 6.19 0.08 -4.38
C CYS A 181 5.07 0.72 -5.21
N GLY A 182 5.36 1.05 -6.47
CA GLY A 182 4.42 1.65 -7.43
C GLY A 182 3.18 0.80 -7.74
N GLN A 183 3.20 -0.51 -7.44
CA GLN A 183 2.00 -1.35 -7.57
C GLN A 183 0.85 -0.89 -6.65
N CYS A 184 1.17 -0.33 -5.49
CA CYS A 184 0.20 0.19 -4.52
C CYS A 184 0.28 1.72 -4.37
N HIS A 185 1.49 2.28 -4.43
CA HIS A 185 1.77 3.70 -4.34
C HIS A 185 1.80 4.35 -5.73
N GLY A 186 0.84 4.02 -6.59
CA GLY A 186 0.91 4.19 -8.05
C GLY A 186 0.95 5.63 -8.59
N THR A 187 0.62 5.74 -9.87
CA THR A 187 0.59 7.02 -10.59
C THR A 187 -0.70 7.79 -10.30
N GLY A 188 -1.83 7.07 -10.19
CA GLY A 188 -3.17 7.62 -10.02
C GLY A 188 -3.61 8.53 -11.17
N PRO A 189 -4.91 8.62 -11.49
CA PRO A 189 -6.03 7.83 -10.97
C PRO A 189 -6.02 6.36 -11.47
N ASN A 190 -6.69 5.48 -10.73
CA ASN A 190 -6.86 4.06 -11.09
C ASN A 190 -8.08 3.90 -12.02
N PHE A 191 -7.88 4.02 -13.33
CA PHE A 191 -8.94 3.91 -14.34
C PHE A 191 -9.33 2.46 -14.71
N GLU A 192 -8.62 1.47 -14.19
CA GLU A 192 -8.87 0.06 -14.46
C GLU A 192 -10.13 -0.50 -13.77
N PHE A 193 -10.73 0.26 -12.84
CA PHE A 193 -11.90 -0.16 -12.08
C PHE A 193 -13.20 0.47 -12.58
N PRO A 194 -14.35 -0.21 -12.43
CA PRO A 194 -15.67 0.35 -12.78
C PRO A 194 -15.99 1.68 -12.09
N GLN A 195 -15.43 1.90 -10.89
CA GLN A 195 -15.44 3.18 -10.20
C GLN A 195 -14.00 3.68 -10.06
N PRO A 196 -13.51 4.51 -11.00
CA PRO A 196 -12.18 5.07 -10.91
C PRO A 196 -12.03 5.92 -9.64
N SER A 197 -10.83 5.86 -9.04
CA SER A 197 -10.50 6.63 -7.86
C SER A 197 -9.15 7.31 -8.01
N GLN A 198 -9.08 8.56 -7.55
CA GLN A 198 -7.81 9.26 -7.35
C GLN A 198 -7.26 8.88 -5.98
N CYS A 199 -6.49 7.79 -5.93
CA CYS A 199 -5.75 7.37 -4.74
C CYS A 199 -4.25 7.71 -4.89
N ALA A 200 -3.36 6.84 -4.41
CA ALA A 200 -1.93 7.11 -4.33
C ALA A 200 -1.32 7.57 -5.68
N THR A 201 -0.58 8.68 -5.62
CA THR A 201 0.14 9.26 -6.78
C THR A 201 1.66 9.33 -6.58
N ALA A 202 2.19 8.70 -5.53
CA ALA A 202 3.58 8.85 -5.12
C ALA A 202 4.55 8.36 -6.21
N TYR A 203 4.25 7.23 -6.86
CA TYR A 203 5.06 6.70 -7.96
C TYR A 203 4.96 7.57 -9.21
N GLY A 204 3.79 8.18 -9.46
CA GLY A 204 3.65 9.18 -10.52
C GLY A 204 4.53 10.40 -10.26
N SER A 205 4.48 10.96 -9.05
CA SER A 205 5.36 12.06 -8.64
C SER A 205 6.84 11.69 -8.74
N TYR A 206 7.19 10.46 -8.36
CA TYR A 206 8.55 9.94 -8.48
C TYR A 206 9.03 9.90 -9.94
N LEU A 207 8.23 9.32 -10.84
CA LEU A 207 8.57 9.20 -12.25
C LEU A 207 8.56 10.54 -13.00
N HIS A 208 7.63 11.44 -12.67
CA HIS A 208 7.38 12.63 -13.47
C HIS A 208 8.03 13.90 -12.92
N ALA A 209 8.51 13.89 -11.66
CA ALA A 209 9.18 15.03 -11.06
C ALA A 209 10.56 14.68 -10.51
N TYR A 210 10.69 13.63 -9.69
CA TYR A 210 11.97 13.33 -9.04
C TYR A 210 13.04 12.82 -10.01
N ILE A 211 12.74 11.78 -10.79
CA ILE A 211 13.69 11.24 -11.77
C ILE A 211 14.12 12.28 -12.81
N PRO A 212 13.21 13.04 -13.46
CA PRO A 212 13.59 14.06 -14.44
C PRO A 212 14.39 15.22 -13.84
N ALA A 213 14.26 15.49 -12.53
CA ALA A 213 15.04 16.48 -11.82
C ALA A 213 16.45 15.99 -11.40
N GLY A 214 16.86 14.80 -11.86
CA GLY A 214 18.17 14.21 -11.53
C GLY A 214 18.16 13.32 -10.28
N GLY A 215 16.99 12.95 -9.77
CA GLY A 215 16.86 11.97 -8.70
C GLY A 215 17.36 10.59 -9.11
N THR A 216 18.04 9.91 -8.19
CA THR A 216 18.69 8.60 -8.45
C THR A 216 18.39 7.54 -7.40
N GLU A 217 17.79 7.92 -6.26
CA GLU A 217 17.45 6.99 -5.17
C GLU A 217 16.09 6.32 -5.44
N THR A 218 15.98 5.02 -5.18
CA THR A 218 14.70 4.29 -5.22
C THR A 218 13.85 4.59 -3.97
N CYS A 219 12.57 4.19 -4.00
CA CYS A 219 11.72 4.22 -2.82
C CYS A 219 12.37 3.48 -1.63
N GLN A 220 12.98 2.32 -1.90
CA GLN A 220 13.64 1.47 -0.92
C GLN A 220 14.90 2.13 -0.34
N ASP A 221 15.66 2.87 -1.16
CA ASP A 221 16.86 3.58 -0.68
C ASP A 221 16.49 4.58 0.41
N CYS A 222 15.43 5.37 0.19
CA CYS A 222 14.97 6.37 1.14
C CYS A 222 14.17 5.79 2.32
N HIS A 223 13.23 4.86 2.08
CA HIS A 223 12.27 4.40 3.10
C HIS A 223 12.68 3.12 3.83
N MET A 224 13.71 2.40 3.36
CA MET A 224 14.15 1.15 4.00
C MET A 224 15.63 1.16 4.38
N LYS A 225 16.51 1.79 3.58
CA LYS A 225 17.97 1.67 3.74
C LYS A 225 18.59 2.84 4.50
N LYS A 226 18.42 4.07 4.01
CA LYS A 226 19.22 5.25 4.41
C LYS A 226 19.11 5.62 5.88
N ASP A 227 17.95 5.39 6.50
CA ASP A 227 17.72 5.68 7.91
C ASP A 227 17.78 4.44 8.81
N GLY A 228 18.10 3.27 8.24
CA GLY A 228 18.21 2.01 8.95
C GLY A 228 16.89 1.50 9.53
N LYS A 229 15.73 2.05 9.13
CA LYS A 229 14.41 1.66 9.67
C LYS A 229 13.79 0.46 8.94
N GLY A 230 14.40 -0.01 7.85
CA GLY A 230 14.10 -1.31 7.24
C GLY A 230 12.62 -1.47 6.88
N HIS A 231 11.98 -2.51 7.41
CA HIS A 231 10.59 -2.84 7.11
C HIS A 231 9.57 -2.02 7.92
N LEU A 232 10.01 -1.05 8.72
CA LEU A 232 9.12 -0.08 9.35
C LEU A 232 8.48 0.84 8.29
N MET A 233 9.24 1.14 7.22
CA MET A 233 8.84 1.99 6.09
C MET A 233 8.09 3.26 6.53
N PRO A 234 8.74 4.11 7.35
CA PRO A 234 8.08 5.25 7.96
C PRO A 234 7.76 6.34 6.93
N ALA A 235 6.81 7.19 7.32
CA ALA A 235 6.32 8.32 6.53
C ALA A 235 6.17 9.57 7.43
N TYR A 236 5.22 10.46 7.13
CA TYR A 236 5.07 11.78 7.75
C TYR A 236 4.92 11.81 9.29
N ARG A 237 4.56 10.69 9.93
CA ARG A 237 4.44 10.60 11.40
C ARG A 237 5.76 10.32 12.11
N ASP A 238 6.78 9.94 11.34
CA ASP A 238 8.13 9.78 11.85
C ASP A 238 8.83 11.15 11.83
N PRO A 239 9.27 11.68 12.99
CA PRO A 239 9.88 13.00 13.06
C PRO A 239 11.14 13.15 12.21
N ASP A 240 11.92 12.08 12.04
CA ASP A 240 13.14 12.14 11.23
C ASP A 240 12.79 12.22 9.74
N MET A 241 11.78 11.48 9.29
CA MET A 241 11.25 11.61 7.93
C MET A 241 10.69 13.01 7.68
N ALA A 242 9.90 13.56 8.60
CA ALA A 242 9.32 14.89 8.46
C ALA A 242 10.42 15.97 8.33
N LYS A 243 11.46 15.90 9.17
CA LYS A 243 12.60 16.84 9.12
C LYS A 243 13.42 16.72 7.84
N ARG A 244 13.56 15.52 7.27
CA ARG A 244 14.29 15.32 6.01
C ARG A 244 13.49 15.73 4.78
N ALA A 245 12.17 15.66 4.83
CA ALA A 245 11.30 15.88 3.67
C ALA A 245 11.14 17.37 3.32
N VAL A 246 11.18 18.27 4.30
CA VAL A 246 10.88 19.70 4.11
C VAL A 246 11.98 20.56 4.72
N ASP A 247 12.50 21.49 3.93
CA ASP A 247 13.29 22.61 4.42
C ASP A 247 12.42 23.86 4.51
N VAL A 248 12.54 24.62 5.59
CA VAL A 248 11.80 25.88 5.78
C VAL A 248 12.79 26.97 6.14
N ASP A 249 12.93 27.95 5.24
CA ASP A 249 13.72 29.16 5.44
C ASP A 249 12.76 30.34 5.63
N VAL A 250 13.01 31.15 6.67
CA VAL A 250 12.16 32.28 7.05
C VAL A 250 13.03 33.52 7.15
N GLU A 251 12.79 34.47 6.25
CA GLU A 251 13.40 35.79 6.27
C GLU A 251 12.37 36.82 6.74
N ALA A 252 12.76 37.68 7.68
CA ALA A 252 11.91 38.76 8.18
C ALA A 252 12.64 40.10 8.07
N ARG A 253 12.02 41.07 7.38
CA ARG A 253 12.54 42.43 7.24
C ARG A 253 11.56 43.43 7.84
N GLY A 254 11.97 44.06 8.94
CA GLY A 254 11.25 45.19 9.52
C GLY A 254 11.44 46.46 8.68
N TYR A 255 10.37 47.23 8.52
CA TYR A 255 10.40 48.56 7.94
C TYR A 255 9.31 49.45 8.56
N LYS A 256 9.39 50.76 8.32
CA LYS A 256 8.32 51.69 8.69
C LYS A 256 7.58 52.09 7.41
N PHE A 257 6.29 51.81 7.35
CA PHE A 257 5.45 52.26 6.25
C PHE A 257 4.99 53.69 6.53
N LEU A 258 5.32 54.59 5.61
CA LEU A 258 5.03 56.03 5.70
C LEU A 258 4.01 56.37 4.61
N LEU A 259 2.72 56.15 4.89
CA LEU A 259 1.65 56.36 3.89
C LEU A 259 1.42 57.86 3.63
N LYS A 260 1.52 58.69 4.67
CA LYS A 260 1.46 60.15 4.63
C LYS A 260 2.56 60.77 5.50
N ALA A 261 2.83 62.06 5.31
CA ALA A 261 3.74 62.80 6.16
C ALA A 261 3.29 62.76 7.62
N GLY A 262 4.19 62.36 8.53
CA GLY A 262 3.88 62.17 9.95
C GLY A 262 3.46 60.75 10.33
N ASP A 263 3.12 59.89 9.36
CA ASP A 263 2.86 58.47 9.63
C ASP A 263 4.18 57.74 9.93
N SER A 264 4.13 56.76 10.82
CA SER A 264 5.21 55.81 11.06
C SER A 264 4.61 54.50 11.54
N ILE A 265 4.17 53.67 10.60
CA ILE A 265 3.56 52.37 10.92
C ILE A 265 4.67 51.31 10.92
N PRO A 266 5.04 50.71 12.06
CA PRO A 266 5.96 49.59 12.07
C PRO A 266 5.36 48.42 11.29
N THR A 267 6.11 47.85 10.36
CA THR A 267 5.67 46.76 9.50
C THR A 267 6.81 45.77 9.33
N ALA A 268 6.50 44.52 9.02
CA ALA A 268 7.48 43.52 8.64
C ALA A 268 7.03 42.81 7.36
N VAL A 269 7.96 42.61 6.43
CA VAL A 269 7.80 41.63 5.36
C VAL A 269 8.37 40.31 5.87
N VAL A 270 7.57 39.25 5.83
CA VAL A 270 8.01 37.89 6.15
C VAL A 270 7.95 37.06 4.88
N THR A 271 9.10 36.54 4.46
CA THR A 271 9.21 35.64 3.32
C THR A 271 9.50 34.24 3.84
N VAL A 272 8.66 33.28 3.46
CA VAL A 272 8.81 31.87 3.83
C VAL A 272 9.10 31.07 2.58
N LYS A 273 10.25 30.42 2.52
CA LYS A 273 10.64 29.50 1.45
C LYS A 273 10.57 28.07 1.97
N ILE A 274 9.73 27.26 1.34
CA ILE A 274 9.56 25.84 1.66
C ILE A 274 10.14 25.02 0.52
N THR A 275 11.13 24.17 0.80
CA THR A 275 11.76 23.29 -0.19
C THR A 275 11.39 21.85 0.07
N ASN A 276 10.79 21.19 -0.92
CA ASN A 276 10.54 19.76 -0.89
C ASN A 276 11.84 19.01 -1.23
N LYS A 277 12.32 18.19 -0.29
CA LYS A 277 13.50 17.32 -0.45
C LYS A 277 13.12 15.84 -0.65
N ALA A 278 11.83 15.51 -0.65
CA ALA A 278 11.34 14.16 -0.88
C ALA A 278 11.40 13.78 -2.38
N GLY A 279 11.51 12.47 -2.64
CA GLY A 279 11.50 11.92 -4.00
C GLY A 279 10.12 11.89 -4.68
N HIS A 280 9.17 12.66 -4.17
CA HIS A 280 7.79 12.76 -4.65
C HIS A 280 7.18 14.06 -4.12
N ARG A 281 5.98 14.43 -4.60
CA ARG A 281 5.26 15.61 -4.06
C ARG A 281 4.93 15.38 -2.59
N ILE A 282 4.74 16.45 -1.83
CA ILE A 282 4.32 16.39 -0.42
C ILE A 282 3.24 17.45 -0.15
N PRO A 283 2.20 17.13 0.65
CA PRO A 283 1.83 15.78 1.06
C PRO A 283 1.40 14.92 -0.14
N ASP A 284 1.67 13.62 -0.09
CA ASP A 284 1.18 12.69 -1.10
C ASP A 284 0.83 11.34 -0.46
N GLY A 285 -0.08 10.62 -1.14
CA GLY A 285 -0.65 9.36 -0.67
C GLY A 285 -1.37 9.50 0.66
#